data_AF-A0A931QHN4-F1
#
_entry.id   AF-A0A931QHN4-F1
#
_cell.length_a   1.000
_cell.length_b   1.000
_cell.length_c   1.000
_cell.angle_alpha   90.00
_cell.angle_beta   90.00
_cell.angle_gamma   90.00
#
_symmetry.space_group_name_H-M   'P 1'
#
loop_
_entity.id
_entity.type
_entity.pdbx_description
1 polymer ?
#
loop_
_entity_poly.entity_id
_entity_poly.type
_entity_poly.pdbx_seq_one_letter_code
_entity_poly.pdbx_strand_id
1 'polypeptide(L)'
;MTTILWASSLQALPVCEQRLVSAKRLIVLVPNWDVDEVEIARQVWKLAMPLGLAVLFLGLCTDITEELSMHRRLATLASLTRDPRLSVDTHLEVGRNWMRKLKAILHSGDVVVCHAEQRVGLWRVPLREQLSKLGAPIWALEGIHPPMKSSAFAKIKEAIFWLVSIVVIVVFFWLQVSIVRMSKDWAHSALIYLSVLSETGLLWIWHSVSM
;
A
#
# COMPACT_ATOMS: atom_id res chain seq x y z
N MET A 1 8.32 16.27 -59.76
CA MET A 1 9.28 15.17 -59.56
C MET A 1 10.25 15.60 -58.46
N THR A 2 9.88 15.36 -57.20
CA THR A 2 10.74 15.63 -56.04
C THR A 2 10.29 14.72 -54.90
N THR A 3 10.64 13.44 -55.05
CA THR A 3 10.75 12.48 -53.96
C THR A 3 12.03 12.81 -53.18
N ILE A 4 12.01 12.61 -51.86
CA ILE A 4 13.09 12.04 -51.01
C ILE A 4 13.07 12.66 -49.58
N LEU A 5 13.24 11.76 -48.59
CA LEU A 5 13.65 11.94 -47.18
C LEU A 5 12.57 12.25 -46.11
N TRP A 6 11.76 11.24 -45.79
CA TRP A 6 11.15 11.07 -44.46
C TRP A 6 11.61 9.74 -43.81
N ALA A 7 12.92 9.51 -43.73
CA ALA A 7 13.48 8.24 -43.25
C ALA A 7 14.50 8.37 -42.10
N SER A 8 14.46 9.45 -41.31
CA SER A 8 15.55 9.74 -40.36
C SER A 8 15.13 10.02 -38.91
N SER A 9 13.88 9.77 -38.50
CA SER A 9 13.39 10.06 -37.14
C SER A 9 13.28 8.83 -36.23
N LEU A 10 14.01 7.75 -36.51
CA LEU A 10 14.16 6.59 -35.62
C LEU A 10 15.52 6.57 -34.90
N GLN A 11 15.95 7.71 -34.34
CA GLN A 11 17.13 7.73 -33.45
C GLN A 11 16.70 7.80 -31.99
N ALA A 12 16.93 6.68 -31.32
CA ALA A 12 17.05 6.49 -29.87
C ALA A 12 15.77 6.67 -29.04
N LEU A 13 14.81 5.76 -29.23
CA LEU A 13 14.02 5.33 -28.08
C LEU A 13 14.99 4.65 -27.07
N PRO A 14 14.92 4.94 -25.75
CA PRO A 14 15.75 4.27 -24.76
C PRO A 14 15.72 2.75 -24.97
N VAL A 15 16.85 2.06 -24.77
CA VAL A 15 17.00 0.59 -24.95
C VAL A 15 15.87 -0.23 -24.30
N CYS A 16 15.25 0.33 -23.28
CA CYS A 16 14.13 -0.23 -22.55
C CYS A 16 12.82 -0.26 -23.41
N GLU A 17 12.60 0.71 -24.29
CA GLU A 17 11.45 0.80 -25.20
C GLU A 17 11.56 -0.21 -26.36
N GLN A 18 12.78 -0.46 -26.85
CA GLN A 18 13.01 -1.49 -27.88
C GLN A 18 12.71 -2.91 -27.36
N ARG A 19 12.87 -3.16 -26.05
CA ARG A 19 12.52 -4.45 -25.44
C ARG A 19 11.02 -4.62 -25.23
N LEU A 20 10.27 -3.52 -25.06
CA LEU A 20 8.80 -3.54 -25.01
C LEU A 20 8.19 -3.99 -26.35
N VAL A 21 8.82 -3.63 -27.48
CA VAL A 21 8.35 -4.01 -28.83
C VAL A 21 8.43 -5.52 -29.09
N SER A 22 9.34 -6.24 -28.43
CA SER A 22 9.45 -7.70 -28.53
C SER A 22 8.73 -8.45 -27.41
N ALA A 23 8.12 -7.73 -26.47
CA ALA A 23 7.43 -8.33 -25.35
C ALA A 23 6.10 -8.95 -25.81
N LYS A 24 5.69 -10.04 -25.18
CA LYS A 24 4.38 -10.65 -25.42
C LYS A 24 3.38 -10.34 -24.31
N ARG A 25 3.90 -10.13 -23.09
CA ARG A 25 3.11 -9.94 -21.88
C ARG A 25 3.81 -9.02 -20.90
N LEU A 26 3.01 -8.21 -20.24
CA LEU A 26 3.38 -7.22 -19.25
C LEU A 26 2.98 -7.74 -17.86
N ILE A 27 3.95 -7.99 -16.99
CA ILE A 27 3.70 -8.40 -15.61
C ILE A 27 3.80 -7.18 -14.71
N VAL A 28 2.68 -6.70 -14.19
CA VAL A 28 2.62 -5.53 -13.32
C VAL A 28 2.60 -5.98 -11.86
N LEU A 29 3.62 -5.58 -11.10
CA LEU A 29 3.72 -5.89 -9.68
C LEU A 29 2.87 -4.89 -8.88
N VAL A 30 1.80 -5.38 -8.29
CA VAL A 30 0.87 -4.54 -7.53
C VAL A 30 1.34 -4.45 -6.08
N PRO A 31 1.58 -3.24 -5.55
CA PRO A 31 1.99 -3.06 -4.17
C PRO A 31 0.85 -3.34 -3.19
N ASN A 32 1.22 -3.75 -1.97
CA ASN A 32 0.29 -3.98 -0.87
C ASN A 32 -0.07 -2.70 -0.08
N TRP A 33 0.51 -1.55 -0.42
CA TRP A 33 0.20 -0.25 0.19
C TRP A 33 -0.80 0.52 -0.66
N ASP A 34 -1.46 1.52 -0.08
CA ASP A 34 -2.58 2.21 -0.73
C ASP A 34 -2.14 3.03 -1.94
N VAL A 35 -2.57 2.66 -3.13
CA VAL A 35 -2.16 3.28 -4.40
C VAL A 35 -3.39 3.83 -5.09
N ASP A 36 -3.23 4.92 -5.85
CA ASP A 36 -4.26 5.34 -6.80
C ASP A 36 -4.37 4.27 -7.91
N GLU A 37 -5.36 3.38 -7.77
CA GLU A 37 -5.59 2.29 -8.72
C GLU A 37 -5.93 2.81 -10.12
N VAL A 38 -6.52 4.00 -10.23
CA VAL A 38 -6.89 4.61 -11.52
C VAL A 38 -5.65 5.09 -12.25
N GLU A 39 -4.70 5.72 -11.55
CA GLU A 39 -3.43 6.14 -12.14
C GLU A 39 -2.63 4.92 -12.63
N ILE A 40 -2.55 3.86 -11.80
CA ILE A 40 -1.90 2.60 -12.20
C ILE A 40 -2.55 2.06 -13.47
N ALA A 41 -3.87 1.87 -13.45
CA ALA A 41 -4.60 1.32 -14.57
C ALA A 41 -4.38 2.14 -15.85
N ARG A 42 -4.36 3.47 -15.74
CA ARG A 42 -4.14 4.38 -16.87
C ARG A 42 -2.73 4.26 -17.44
N GLN A 43 -1.70 4.21 -16.59
CA GLN A 43 -0.32 4.07 -17.04
C GLN A 43 -0.07 2.71 -17.69
N VAL A 44 -0.59 1.64 -17.07
CA VAL A 44 -0.53 0.28 -17.63
C VAL A 44 -1.26 0.20 -18.96
N TRP A 45 -2.45 0.78 -19.06
CA TRP A 45 -3.21 0.81 -20.31
C TRP A 45 -2.48 1.59 -21.41
N LYS A 46 -1.89 2.75 -21.10
CA LYS A 46 -1.08 3.53 -22.05
C LYS A 46 0.13 2.75 -22.59
N LEU A 47 0.72 1.89 -21.76
CA LEU A 47 1.86 1.05 -22.18
C LEU A 47 1.41 -0.18 -22.98
N ALA A 48 0.34 -0.85 -22.54
CA ALA A 48 -0.04 -2.14 -23.08
C ALA A 48 -0.90 -2.03 -24.36
N MET A 49 -1.77 -1.02 -24.45
CA MET A 49 -2.74 -0.87 -25.55
C MET A 49 -2.09 -0.61 -26.93
N PRO A 50 -1.10 0.31 -27.07
CA PRO A 50 -0.45 0.53 -28.36
C PRO A 50 0.33 -0.69 -28.88
N LEU A 51 0.79 -1.54 -27.95
CA LEU A 51 1.61 -2.70 -28.23
C LEU A 51 0.80 -4.02 -28.25
N GLY A 52 -0.49 -3.99 -27.91
CA GLY A 52 -1.35 -5.17 -27.83
C GLY A 52 -0.86 -6.22 -26.83
N LEU A 53 -0.17 -5.80 -25.77
CA LEU A 53 0.43 -6.72 -24.79
C LEU A 53 -0.63 -7.32 -23.87
N ALA A 54 -0.54 -8.61 -23.57
CA ALA A 54 -1.32 -9.18 -22.46
C ALA A 54 -0.82 -8.59 -21.13
N VAL A 55 -1.72 -8.27 -20.21
CA VAL A 55 -1.37 -7.71 -18.89
C VAL A 55 -1.66 -8.74 -17.81
N LEU A 56 -0.69 -9.00 -16.94
CA LEU A 56 -0.84 -9.81 -15.75
C LEU A 56 -0.57 -8.96 -14.52
N PHE A 57 -1.60 -8.70 -13.72
CA PHE A 57 -1.43 -8.08 -12.41
C PHE A 57 -1.06 -9.13 -11.37
N LEU A 58 0.14 -9.03 -10.82
CA LEU A 58 0.64 -9.91 -9.78
C LEU A 58 0.63 -9.20 -8.43
N GLY A 59 -0.16 -9.70 -7.49
CA GLY A 59 -0.14 -9.29 -6.08
C GLY A 59 0.67 -10.28 -5.24
N LEU A 60 1.36 -9.78 -4.20
CA LEU A 60 1.97 -10.62 -3.19
C LEU A 60 1.36 -10.30 -1.82
N CYS A 61 0.87 -11.35 -1.15
CA CYS A 61 0.25 -11.25 0.15
C CYS A 61 1.10 -11.95 1.21
N THR A 62 1.33 -11.31 2.36
CA THR A 62 2.13 -11.90 3.45
C THR A 62 1.30 -12.59 4.53
N ASP A 63 0.02 -12.25 4.63
CA ASP A 63 -0.91 -12.73 5.65
C ASP A 63 -2.32 -12.92 5.04
N ILE A 64 -3.07 -13.90 5.53
CA ILE A 64 -4.44 -14.21 5.09
C ILE A 64 -5.36 -12.99 5.30
N THR A 65 -5.10 -12.18 6.32
CA THR A 65 -5.86 -10.94 6.59
C THR A 65 -5.75 -9.90 5.46
N GLU A 66 -4.62 -9.87 4.75
CA GLU A 66 -4.37 -8.96 3.63
C GLU A 66 -4.87 -9.52 2.29
N GLU A 67 -5.20 -10.83 2.22
CA GLU A 67 -5.54 -11.56 1.00
C GLU A 67 -6.77 -10.97 0.31
N LEU A 68 -7.85 -10.76 1.07
CA LEU A 68 -9.11 -10.23 0.56
C LEU A 68 -8.95 -8.80 0.02
N SER A 69 -8.17 -7.98 0.72
CA SER A 69 -7.86 -6.61 0.31
C SER A 69 -7.10 -6.59 -1.02
N MET A 70 -6.09 -7.47 -1.15
CA MET A 70 -5.32 -7.62 -2.38
C MET A 70 -6.16 -8.17 -3.53
N HIS A 71 -7.02 -9.17 -3.28
CA HIS A 71 -7.95 -9.67 -4.29
C HIS A 71 -8.87 -8.57 -4.81
N ARG A 72 -9.47 -7.79 -3.92
CA ARG A 72 -10.31 -6.66 -4.31
C ARG A 72 -9.55 -5.67 -5.18
N ARG A 73 -8.32 -5.32 -4.78
CA ARG A 73 -7.47 -4.40 -5.56
C ARG A 73 -7.13 -4.94 -6.94
N LEU A 74 -6.73 -6.21 -7.03
CA LEU A 74 -6.43 -6.84 -8.31
C LEU A 74 -7.67 -6.87 -9.22
N ALA A 75 -8.84 -7.18 -8.67
CA ALA A 75 -10.10 -7.15 -9.42
C ALA A 75 -10.43 -5.73 -9.91
N THR A 76 -10.24 -4.70 -9.08
CA THR A 76 -10.43 -3.30 -9.46
C THR A 76 -9.49 -2.91 -10.60
N LEU A 77 -8.19 -3.17 -10.47
CA LEU A 77 -7.21 -2.89 -11.53
C LEU A 77 -7.55 -3.61 -12.82
N ALA A 78 -7.91 -4.90 -12.74
CA ALA A 78 -8.31 -5.65 -13.90
C ALA A 78 -9.54 -5.05 -14.58
N SER A 79 -10.54 -4.61 -13.81
CA SER A 79 -11.74 -3.97 -14.34
C SER A 79 -11.45 -2.63 -15.02
N LEU A 80 -10.58 -1.80 -14.44
CA LEU A 80 -10.22 -0.48 -14.96
C LEU A 80 -9.35 -0.57 -16.23
N THR A 81 -8.55 -1.63 -16.34
CA THR A 81 -7.66 -1.85 -17.48
C THR A 81 -8.31 -2.71 -18.57
N ARG A 82 -9.48 -3.31 -18.33
CA ARG A 82 -10.13 -4.21 -19.28
C ARG A 82 -10.58 -3.45 -20.52
N ASP A 83 -10.12 -3.90 -21.67
CA ASP A 83 -10.52 -3.42 -22.98
C ASP A 83 -10.70 -4.63 -23.92
N PRO A 84 -11.61 -4.61 -24.89
CA PRO A 84 -11.77 -5.70 -25.85
C PRO A 84 -10.49 -6.08 -26.61
N ARG A 85 -9.53 -5.15 -26.71
CA ARG A 85 -8.25 -5.34 -27.40
C ARG A 85 -7.12 -5.78 -26.47
N LEU A 86 -7.39 -5.90 -25.16
CA LEU A 86 -6.38 -6.15 -24.14
C LEU A 86 -6.78 -7.35 -23.26
N SER A 87 -5.95 -8.39 -23.23
CA SER A 87 -6.12 -9.49 -22.28
C SER A 87 -5.58 -9.06 -20.92
N VAL A 88 -6.39 -9.13 -19.88
CA VAL A 88 -6.02 -8.75 -18.51
C VAL A 88 -6.30 -9.90 -17.56
N ASP A 89 -5.24 -10.41 -16.94
CA ASP A 89 -5.28 -11.48 -15.96
C ASP A 89 -4.81 -10.97 -14.59
N THR A 90 -5.29 -11.61 -13.52
CA THR A 90 -4.87 -11.34 -12.15
C THR A 90 -4.34 -12.59 -11.49
N HIS A 91 -3.30 -12.44 -10.67
CA HIS A 91 -2.73 -13.53 -9.91
C HIS A 91 -2.33 -13.02 -8.53
N LEU A 92 -2.77 -13.73 -7.49
CA LEU A 92 -2.34 -13.47 -6.12
C LEU A 92 -1.43 -14.59 -5.64
N GLU A 93 -0.26 -14.22 -5.15
CA GLU A 93 0.70 -15.15 -4.57
C GLU A 93 0.82 -14.91 -3.06
N VAL A 94 0.86 -15.99 -2.29
CA VAL A 94 1.13 -15.92 -0.85
C VAL A 94 2.61 -16.12 -0.58
N GLY A 95 3.22 -15.20 0.16
CA GLY A 95 4.61 -15.27 0.60
C GLY A 95 5.27 -13.92 0.78
N ARG A 96 6.58 -13.92 1.08
CA ARG A 96 7.38 -12.70 1.32
C ARG A 96 8.42 -12.41 0.22
N ASN A 97 8.61 -13.34 -0.71
CA ASN A 97 9.72 -13.33 -1.65
C ASN A 97 9.24 -13.16 -3.09
N TRP A 98 9.10 -11.91 -3.51
CA TRP A 98 8.77 -11.52 -4.90
C TRP A 98 9.67 -12.22 -5.93
N MET A 99 10.98 -12.27 -5.70
CA MET A 99 11.92 -12.91 -6.64
C MET A 99 11.60 -14.38 -6.91
N ARG A 100 11.28 -15.15 -5.87
CA ARG A 100 11.01 -16.59 -6.01
C ARG A 100 9.72 -16.83 -6.79
N LYS A 101 8.68 -16.07 -6.45
CA LYS A 101 7.36 -16.16 -7.10
C LYS A 101 7.43 -15.67 -8.54
N LEU A 102 8.06 -14.54 -8.77
CA LEU A 102 8.25 -14.00 -10.11
C LEU A 102 9.06 -14.95 -11.00
N LYS A 103 10.13 -15.57 -10.49
CA LYS A 103 10.90 -16.57 -11.25
C LYS A 103 10.06 -17.78 -11.69
N ALA A 104 9.02 -18.15 -10.93
CA ALA A 104 8.12 -19.24 -11.29
C ALA A 104 7.10 -18.85 -12.37
N ILE A 105 6.77 -17.56 -12.49
CA ILE A 105 5.74 -17.03 -13.39
C ILE A 105 6.33 -16.41 -14.66
N LEU A 106 7.59 -15.96 -14.59
CA LEU A 106 8.29 -15.27 -15.66
C LEU A 106 8.61 -16.23 -16.82
N HIS A 107 8.16 -15.87 -18.01
CA HIS A 107 8.45 -16.54 -19.27
C HIS A 107 9.37 -15.68 -20.14
N SER A 108 10.00 -16.30 -21.15
CA SER A 108 10.84 -15.56 -22.10
C SER A 108 9.97 -14.62 -22.94
N GLY A 109 10.34 -13.33 -22.98
CA GLY A 109 9.57 -12.28 -23.63
C GLY A 109 8.57 -11.55 -22.72
N ASP A 110 8.56 -11.82 -21.41
CA ASP A 110 7.82 -11.02 -20.45
C ASP A 110 8.58 -9.75 -20.06
N VAL A 111 7.85 -8.65 -19.89
CA VAL A 111 8.39 -7.42 -19.29
C VAL A 111 7.77 -7.22 -17.92
N VAL A 112 8.62 -6.96 -16.93
CA VAL A 112 8.18 -6.74 -15.55
C VAL A 112 8.06 -5.25 -15.32
N VAL A 113 6.90 -4.81 -14.87
CA VAL A 113 6.64 -3.43 -14.49
C VAL A 113 6.55 -3.36 -12.97
N CYS A 114 7.41 -2.54 -12.38
CA CYS A 114 7.40 -2.26 -10.94
C CYS A 114 7.23 -0.77 -10.70
N HIS A 115 6.66 -0.38 -9.57
CA HIS A 115 6.69 1.03 -9.16
C HIS A 115 8.08 1.40 -8.68
N ALA A 116 8.59 2.57 -9.09
CA ALA A 116 9.92 3.04 -8.72
C ALA A 116 10.08 3.18 -7.19
N GLU A 117 8.99 3.50 -6.51
CA GLU A 117 8.89 3.73 -5.07
C GLU A 117 8.68 2.42 -4.28
N GLN A 118 8.45 1.29 -4.95
CA GLN A 118 8.19 0.01 -4.29
C GLN A 118 9.47 -0.56 -3.68
N ARG A 119 9.43 -0.75 -2.37
CA ARG A 119 10.53 -1.33 -1.58
C ARG A 119 10.11 -2.68 -1.02
N VAL A 120 11.01 -3.66 -1.08
CA VAL A 120 10.72 -5.06 -0.71
C VAL A 120 11.66 -5.57 0.37
N GLY A 121 11.14 -6.46 1.21
CA GLY A 121 11.84 -7.09 2.32
C GLY A 121 11.86 -6.23 3.59
N LEU A 122 12.34 -6.84 4.67
CA LEU A 122 12.46 -6.21 5.98
C LEU A 122 13.31 -4.93 5.95
N TRP A 123 14.26 -4.87 5.01
CA TRP A 123 15.29 -3.83 4.89
C TRP A 123 14.93 -2.72 3.88
N ARG A 124 13.69 -2.69 3.37
CA ARG A 124 13.20 -1.63 2.46
C ARG A 124 14.12 -1.37 1.26
N VAL A 125 14.65 -2.42 0.65
CA VAL A 125 15.51 -2.31 -0.54
C VAL A 125 14.65 -1.99 -1.76
N PRO A 126 15.05 -1.07 -2.66
CA PRO A 126 14.30 -0.79 -3.89
C PRO A 126 14.13 -2.06 -4.73
N LEU A 127 12.89 -2.34 -5.12
CA LEU A 127 12.54 -3.58 -5.82
C LEU A 127 13.26 -3.70 -7.17
N ARG A 128 13.54 -2.57 -7.82
CA ARG A 128 14.31 -2.48 -9.07
C ARG A 128 15.69 -3.14 -8.96
N GLU A 129 16.41 -2.93 -7.86
CA GLU A 129 17.75 -3.50 -7.66
C GLU A 129 17.72 -5.00 -7.36
N GLN A 130 16.66 -5.48 -6.71
CA GLN A 130 16.50 -6.92 -6.48
C GLN A 130 16.08 -7.65 -7.75
N LEU A 131 15.21 -7.03 -8.55
CA LEU A 131 14.74 -7.59 -9.79
C LEU A 131 15.79 -7.56 -10.90
N SER A 132 16.74 -6.60 -10.89
CA SER A 132 17.79 -6.55 -11.92
C SER A 132 18.64 -7.84 -11.96
N LYS A 133 18.71 -8.57 -10.85
CA LYS A 133 19.36 -9.88 -10.74
C LYS A 133 18.62 -11.01 -11.48
N LEU A 134 17.35 -10.83 -11.85
CA LEU A 134 16.57 -11.82 -12.62
C LEU A 134 16.85 -11.78 -14.13
N GLY A 135 17.58 -10.78 -14.64
CA GLY A 135 17.89 -10.67 -16.07
C GLY A 135 16.69 -10.31 -16.98
N ALA A 136 15.53 -10.03 -16.40
CA ALA A 136 14.34 -9.59 -17.13
C ALA A 136 14.37 -8.08 -17.43
N PRO A 137 13.77 -7.62 -18.54
CA PRO A 137 13.54 -6.18 -18.75
C PRO A 137 12.56 -5.66 -17.70
N ILE A 138 13.00 -4.65 -16.94
CA ILE A 138 12.23 -4.04 -15.85
C ILE A 138 11.89 -2.61 -16.24
N TRP A 139 10.60 -2.30 -16.26
CA TRP A 139 10.10 -0.95 -16.42
C TRP A 139 9.68 -0.38 -15.06
N ALA A 140 10.22 0.77 -14.70
CA ALA A 140 9.81 1.46 -13.48
C ALA A 140 8.71 2.47 -13.84
N LEU A 141 7.52 2.32 -13.27
CA LEU A 141 6.49 3.37 -13.29
C LEU A 141 6.90 4.43 -12.26
N GLU A 142 7.15 5.66 -12.73
CA GLU A 142 7.51 6.80 -11.88
C GLU A 142 6.27 7.65 -11.59
N GLY A 143 6.22 8.27 -10.41
CA GLY A 143 5.23 9.29 -10.08
C GLY A 143 4.03 8.81 -9.27
N ILE A 144 3.93 7.50 -8.97
CA ILE A 144 2.89 6.97 -8.09
C ILE A 144 3.44 6.99 -6.67
N HIS A 145 3.22 8.11 -6.01
CA HIS A 145 3.74 8.34 -4.66
C HIS A 145 2.88 7.56 -3.67
N PRO A 146 3.48 6.82 -2.73
CA PRO A 146 2.72 6.31 -1.60
C PRO A 146 2.08 7.48 -0.86
N PRO A 147 0.74 7.50 -0.70
CA PRO A 147 0.13 8.41 0.25
C PRO A 147 0.80 8.11 1.59
N MET A 148 1.29 9.17 2.23
CA MET A 148 2.07 9.07 3.46
C MET A 148 1.29 8.19 4.44
N LYS A 149 1.83 7.00 4.69
CA LYS A 149 1.12 5.82 5.19
C LYS A 149 0.22 6.18 6.38
N SER A 150 -1.08 6.30 6.16
CA SER A 150 -2.08 6.58 7.19
C SER A 150 -2.07 5.53 8.32
N SER A 151 -1.51 4.34 8.09
CA SER A 151 -1.36 3.31 9.13
C SER A 151 -0.46 3.74 10.30
N ALA A 152 0.55 4.59 10.06
CA ALA A 152 1.40 5.08 11.16
C ALA A 152 0.62 6.11 11.99
N PHE A 153 -0.13 6.98 11.31
CA PHE A 153 -1.01 7.93 11.95
C PHE A 153 -2.18 7.26 12.69
N ALA A 154 -2.73 6.18 12.15
CA ALA A 154 -3.75 5.36 12.80
C ALA A 154 -3.20 4.69 14.06
N LYS A 155 -2.00 4.09 13.99
CA LYS A 155 -1.32 3.51 15.17
C LYS A 155 -0.92 4.55 16.20
N ILE A 156 -0.51 5.75 15.78
CA ILE A 156 -0.21 6.86 16.68
C ILE A 156 -1.50 7.38 17.32
N LYS A 157 -2.60 7.52 16.57
CA LYS A 157 -3.90 7.88 17.13
C LYS A 157 -4.38 6.85 18.14
N GLU A 158 -4.22 5.56 17.85
CA GLU A 158 -4.53 4.48 18.79
C GLU A 158 -3.65 4.53 20.04
N ALA A 159 -2.34 4.76 19.89
CA ALA A 159 -1.43 4.93 21.02
C ALA A 159 -1.77 6.17 21.87
N ILE A 160 -2.13 7.29 21.24
CA ILE A 160 -2.59 8.51 21.93
C ILE A 160 -3.90 8.23 22.69
N PHE A 161 -4.82 7.48 22.08
CA PHE A 161 -6.07 7.08 22.73
C PHE A 161 -5.84 6.27 24.01
N TRP A 162 -4.93 5.28 23.95
CA TRP A 162 -4.52 4.52 25.12
C TRP A 162 -3.79 5.37 26.16
N LEU A 163 -2.89 6.26 25.72
CA LEU A 163 -2.13 7.15 26.61
C LEU A 163 -3.04 8.07 27.43
N VAL A 164 -4.03 8.70 26.78
CA VAL A 164 -4.99 9.59 27.46
C VAL A 164 -5.79 8.83 28.51
N SER A 165 -6.24 7.61 28.19
CA SER A 165 -6.99 6.77 29.14
C SER A 165 -6.15 6.41 30.36
N ILE A 166 -4.88 6.03 30.16
CA ILE A 166 -3.95 5.72 31.26
C ILE A 166 -3.70 6.96 32.13
N VAL A 167 -3.49 8.12 31.51
CA VAL A 167 -3.26 9.38 32.25
C VAL A 167 -4.46 9.74 33.13
N VAL A 168 -5.69 9.62 32.60
CA VAL A 168 -6.91 9.86 33.39
C VAL A 168 -6.97 8.93 34.60
N ILE A 169 -6.79 7.61 34.39
CA ILE A 169 -6.82 6.62 35.47
C ILE A 169 -5.76 6.94 36.54
N VAL A 170 -4.53 7.26 36.14
CA VAL A 170 -3.44 7.56 37.07
C VAL A 170 -3.71 8.82 37.88
N VAL A 171 -4.21 9.89 37.25
CA VAL A 171 -4.53 11.16 37.92
C VAL A 171 -5.63 10.96 38.95
N PHE A 172 -6.70 10.26 38.58
CA PHE A 172 -7.81 10.02 39.49
C PHE A 172 -7.46 9.04 40.61
N PHE A 173 -6.68 8.00 40.32
CA PHE A 173 -6.15 7.11 41.35
C PHE A 173 -5.29 7.87 42.36
N TRP A 174 -4.42 8.76 41.90
CA TRP A 174 -3.62 9.61 42.78
C TRP A 174 -4.47 10.54 43.65
N LEU A 175 -5.53 11.11 43.05
CA LEU A 175 -6.48 11.98 43.75
C LEU A 175 -7.25 11.20 44.83
N GLN A 176 -7.69 9.97 44.54
CA GLN A 176 -8.33 9.07 45.50
C GLN A 176 -7.39 8.76 46.67
N VAL A 177 -6.14 8.38 46.42
CA VAL A 177 -5.13 8.12 47.47
C VAL A 177 -4.88 9.35 48.33
N SER A 178 -4.85 10.55 47.74
CA SER A 178 -4.65 11.80 48.47
C SER A 178 -5.83 12.13 49.39
N ILE A 179 -7.06 11.89 48.93
CA ILE A 179 -8.29 12.08 49.72
C ILE A 179 -8.36 11.08 50.88
N VAL A 180 -7.98 9.82 50.67
CA VAL A 180 -7.88 8.79 51.73
C VAL A 180 -6.92 9.22 52.83
N ARG A 181 -5.80 9.86 52.48
CA ARG A 181 -4.79 10.26 53.47
C ARG A 181 -5.19 11.48 54.31
N MET A 182 -6.09 12.34 53.82
CA MET A 182 -6.43 13.61 54.49
C MET A 182 -7.78 13.60 55.22
N SER A 183 -8.70 12.68 54.93
CA SER A 183 -10.08 12.76 55.41
C SER A 183 -10.40 11.68 56.43
N LYS A 184 -10.75 12.10 57.65
CA LYS A 184 -11.19 11.25 58.77
C LYS A 184 -12.68 11.51 59.04
N ASP A 185 -13.56 11.41 58.03
CA ASP A 185 -15.02 11.29 58.19
C ASP A 185 -15.80 11.24 56.85
N TRP A 186 -17.13 11.05 56.92
CA TRP A 186 -18.16 10.87 55.87
C TRP A 186 -17.97 11.57 54.51
N ALA A 187 -17.26 12.71 54.47
CA ALA A 187 -16.83 13.39 53.24
C ALA A 187 -16.03 12.46 52.30
N HIS A 188 -15.38 11.43 52.87
CA HIS A 188 -14.63 10.43 52.15
C HIS A 188 -15.48 9.67 51.12
N SER A 189 -16.67 9.22 51.51
CA SER A 189 -17.54 8.44 50.62
C SER A 189 -18.10 9.32 49.49
N ALA A 190 -18.52 10.55 49.82
CA ALA A 190 -19.07 11.48 48.84
C ALA A 190 -18.05 11.88 47.76
N LEU A 191 -16.80 12.13 48.16
CA LEU A 191 -15.72 12.49 47.23
C LEU A 191 -15.32 11.33 46.31
N ILE A 192 -15.37 10.08 46.79
CA ILE A 192 -15.10 8.90 45.96
C ILE A 192 -16.20 8.72 44.92
N TYR A 193 -17.48 8.83 45.29
CA TYR A 193 -18.58 8.72 44.32
C TYR A 193 -18.54 9.83 43.27
N LEU A 194 -18.20 11.06 43.67
CA LEU A 194 -18.05 12.19 42.74
C LEU A 194 -16.89 11.97 41.75
N SER A 195 -15.76 11.46 42.25
CA SER A 195 -14.57 11.10 41.46
C SER A 195 -14.91 10.07 40.38
N VAL A 196 -15.56 8.95 40.75
CA VAL A 196 -15.95 7.89 39.82
C VAL A 196 -16.96 8.38 38.77
N LEU A 197 -17.93 9.21 39.17
CA LEU A 197 -18.89 9.81 38.23
C LEU A 197 -18.18 10.72 37.22
N SER A 198 -17.20 11.51 37.67
CA SER A 198 -16.44 12.37 36.75
C SER A 198 -15.53 11.57 35.81
N GLU A 199 -14.90 10.49 36.25
CA GLU A 199 -14.10 9.59 35.38
C GLU A 199 -14.97 8.99 34.28
N THR A 200 -16.13 8.46 34.69
CA THR A 200 -17.06 7.81 33.77
C THR A 200 -17.61 8.82 32.76
N GLY A 201 -17.91 10.04 33.19
CA GLY A 201 -18.34 11.14 32.31
C GLY A 201 -17.25 11.59 31.34
N LEU A 202 -16.00 11.71 31.79
CA LEU A 202 -14.88 12.14 30.96
C LEU A 202 -14.55 11.10 29.88
N LEU A 203 -14.56 9.82 30.24
CA LEU A 203 -14.37 8.72 29.29
C LEU A 203 -15.51 8.66 28.27
N TRP A 204 -16.75 8.92 28.69
CA TRP A 204 -17.90 8.93 27.79
C TRP A 204 -17.86 10.09 26.78
N ILE A 205 -17.54 11.31 27.23
CA ILE A 205 -17.37 12.48 26.36
C ILE A 205 -16.22 12.24 25.37
N TRP A 206 -15.09 11.71 25.85
CA TRP A 206 -13.96 11.42 24.97
C TRP A 206 -14.31 10.37 23.92
N HIS A 207 -14.99 9.29 24.32
CA HIS A 207 -15.48 8.27 23.38
C HIS A 207 -16.37 8.91 22.29
N SER A 208 -17.30 9.80 22.67
CA SER A 208 -18.20 10.48 21.72
C SER A 208 -17.50 11.44 20.75
N VAL A 209 -16.38 12.04 21.14
CA VAL A 209 -15.58 12.93 20.29
C VAL A 209 -14.63 12.13 19.40
N SER A 210 -14.24 10.93 19.83
CA SER A 210 -13.33 10.05 19.10
C SER A 210 -14.00 9.14 18.07
N MET A 211 -15.32 9.01 18.13
CA MET A 211 -16.16 8.25 17.18
C MET A 211 -16.58 9.14 16.02
#